data_AF-E4W3F8-F1
#
_entry.id   AF-E4W3F8-F1
#
_cell.length_a   1.000
_cell.length_b   1.000
_cell.length_c   1.000
_cell.angle_alpha   90.00
_cell.angle_beta   90.00
_cell.angle_gamma   90.00
#
_symmetry.space_group_name_H-M   'P 1'
#
loop_
_entity.id
_entity.type
_entity.pdbx_description
1 polymer ?
#
loop_
_entity_poly.entity_id
_entity_poly.type
_entity_poly.pdbx_seq_one_letter_code
_entity_poly.pdbx_strand_id
1 'polypeptide(L)'
;MKSRSLFGLVIFLLVFAHYEAFRRRRCGPYRTMCVSVRRCVANSSLCDGHNDCGDYSDEYTCPGFECPPGKFHCNDGPCITQSWRCDNYPDCVDGSDELGCVY
;
A
#
# COMPACT_ATOMS: atom_id res chain seq x y z
N MET A 1 -20.67 -49.61 -6.48
CA MET A 1 -19.33 -49.02 -6.28
C MET A 1 -19.22 -47.80 -7.18
N LYS A 2 -19.47 -46.60 -6.65
CA LYS A 2 -19.48 -45.35 -7.43
C LYS A 2 -18.03 -45.00 -7.75
N SER A 3 -17.58 -45.31 -8.97
CA SER A 3 -16.28 -44.89 -9.48
C SER A 3 -16.22 -43.37 -9.42
N ARG A 4 -15.57 -42.83 -8.39
CA ARG A 4 -15.31 -41.39 -8.27
C ARG A 4 -14.27 -41.07 -9.33
N SER A 5 -14.74 -40.50 -10.45
CA SER A 5 -13.89 -40.11 -11.58
C SER A 5 -12.74 -39.23 -11.08
N LEU A 6 -11.53 -39.81 -11.01
CA LEU A 6 -10.30 -39.11 -10.63
C LEU A 6 -10.00 -37.93 -11.59
N PHE A 7 -10.52 -37.99 -12.82
CA PHE A 7 -10.33 -36.96 -13.84
C PHE A 7 -10.86 -35.57 -13.42
N GLY A 8 -12.01 -35.52 -12.74
CA GLY A 8 -12.59 -34.26 -12.28
C GLY A 8 -11.79 -33.60 -11.14
N LEU A 9 -11.20 -34.43 -10.27
CA LEU A 9 -10.34 -33.98 -9.17
C LEU A 9 -9.00 -33.43 -9.70
N VAL A 10 -8.43 -34.04 -10.75
CA VAL A 10 -7.19 -33.55 -11.38
C VAL A 10 -7.43 -32.20 -12.08
N ILE A 11 -8.53 -32.03 -12.81
CA ILE A 11 -8.87 -30.73 -13.44
C ILE A 11 -9.10 -29.67 -12.36
N PHE A 12 -9.80 -29.99 -11.28
CA PHE A 12 -10.01 -29.05 -10.17
C PHE A 12 -8.69 -28.64 -9.50
N LEU A 13 -7.76 -29.58 -9.31
CA LEU A 13 -6.42 -29.29 -8.76
C LEU A 13 -5.54 -28.51 -9.74
N LEU A 14 -5.62 -28.75 -11.05
CA LEU A 14 -4.89 -27.97 -12.06
C LEU A 14 -5.45 -26.56 -12.22
N VAL A 15 -6.79 -26.41 -12.18
CA VAL A 15 -7.46 -25.10 -12.15
C VAL A 15 -7.14 -24.37 -10.84
N PHE A 16 -7.12 -25.06 -9.70
CA PHE A 16 -6.73 -24.50 -8.40
C PHE A 16 -5.26 -24.11 -8.36
N ALA A 17 -4.36 -24.91 -8.94
CA ALA A 17 -2.94 -24.60 -9.05
C ALA A 17 -2.68 -23.42 -10.01
N HIS A 18 -3.39 -23.34 -11.15
CA HIS A 18 -3.38 -22.17 -12.03
C HIS A 18 -4.00 -20.94 -11.35
N TYR A 19 -5.06 -21.13 -10.58
CA TYR A 19 -5.70 -20.07 -9.79
C TYR A 19 -4.74 -19.53 -8.73
N GLU A 20 -4.04 -20.38 -7.97
CA GLU A 20 -3.04 -20.00 -6.97
C GLU A 20 -1.76 -19.39 -7.60
N ALA A 21 -1.34 -19.88 -8.77
CA ALA A 21 -0.26 -19.27 -9.56
C ALA A 21 -0.64 -17.88 -10.07
N PHE A 22 -1.89 -17.70 -10.52
CA PHE A 22 -2.42 -16.42 -10.99
C PHE A 22 -2.79 -15.47 -9.84
N ARG A 23 -3.11 -16.00 -8.65
CA ARG A 23 -3.35 -15.23 -7.42
C ARG A 23 -2.08 -14.60 -6.86
N ARG A 24 -0.90 -15.06 -7.28
CA ARG A 24 0.38 -14.43 -6.97
C ARG A 24 0.81 -13.46 -8.05
N ARG A 25 -0.02 -12.45 -8.34
CA ARG A 25 0.48 -11.17 -8.86
C ARG A 25 1.11 -10.35 -7.73
N ARG A 26 2.11 -10.93 -7.07
CA ARG A 26 3.02 -10.16 -6.25
C ARG A 26 4.01 -9.51 -7.21
N CYS A 27 4.50 -8.33 -6.86
CA CYS A 27 5.59 -7.75 -7.62
C CYS A 27 6.74 -8.77 -7.74
N GLY A 28 7.43 -8.75 -8.88
CA GLY A 28 8.58 -9.62 -9.11
C GLY A 28 9.67 -9.41 -8.05
N PRO A 29 10.74 -10.23 -8.07
CA PRO A 29 11.85 -10.02 -7.14
C PRO A 29 12.40 -8.58 -7.27
N TYR A 30 12.80 -7.99 -6.14
CA TYR A 30 13.33 -6.63 -6.03
C TYR A 30 12.35 -5.50 -6.39
N ARG A 31 11.04 -5.77 -6.30
CA ARG A 31 9.98 -4.79 -6.50
C ARG A 31 8.94 -4.89 -5.40
N THR A 32 8.36 -3.75 -5.06
CA THR A 32 7.31 -3.62 -4.03
C THR A 32 6.05 -3.03 -4.65
N MET A 33 4.89 -3.47 -4.17
CA MET A 33 3.58 -2.95 -4.62
C MET A 33 3.25 -1.70 -3.80
N CYS A 34 2.79 -0.65 -4.46
CA CYS A 34 2.26 0.55 -3.82
C CYS A 34 0.99 0.24 -3.01
N VAL A 35 0.71 1.05 -1.99
CA VAL A 35 -0.34 0.77 -1.00
C VAL A 35 -1.74 0.95 -1.59
N SER A 36 -2.00 2.10 -2.20
CA SER A 36 -3.33 2.47 -2.70
C SER A 36 -3.44 2.28 -4.22
N VAL A 37 -2.30 2.21 -4.91
CA VAL A 37 -2.22 2.02 -6.37
C VAL A 37 -1.71 0.62 -6.70
N ARG A 38 -2.32 -0.05 -7.69
CA ARG A 38 -1.81 -1.33 -8.23
C ARG A 38 -0.61 -1.14 -9.16
N ARG A 39 0.46 -0.56 -8.63
CA ARG A 39 1.72 -0.31 -9.32
C ARG A 39 2.88 -0.96 -8.55
N CYS A 40 3.84 -1.51 -9.28
CA CYS A 40 5.06 -2.05 -8.69
C CYS A 40 6.23 -1.10 -8.96
N VAL A 41 6.87 -0.60 -7.91
CA VAL A 41 8.11 0.19 -8.00
C VAL A 41 9.32 -0.69 -7.68
N ALA A 42 10.52 -0.24 -8.07
CA ALA A 42 11.76 -0.96 -7.73
C ALA A 42 12.07 -0.78 -6.24
N ASN A 43 12.75 -1.73 -5.61
CA ASN A 43 13.20 -1.54 -4.22
C ASN A 43 14.19 -0.37 -4.07
N SER A 44 14.88 0.01 -5.14
CA SER A 44 15.74 1.19 -5.18
C SER A 44 14.97 2.52 -5.22
N SER A 45 13.69 2.46 -5.56
CA SER A 45 12.73 3.58 -5.58
C SER A 45 11.96 3.68 -4.27
N LEU A 46 12.39 2.97 -3.22
CA LEU A 46 11.80 3.10 -1.89
C LEU A 46 12.67 4.07 -1.11
N CYS A 47 12.05 5.06 -0.49
CA CYS A 47 12.73 6.02 0.37
C CYS A 47 13.81 6.82 -0.38
N ASP A 48 13.60 7.11 -1.66
CA ASP A 48 14.59 7.80 -2.50
C ASP A 48 14.28 9.30 -2.66
N GLY A 49 13.21 9.78 -2.03
CA GLY A 49 12.72 11.15 -2.07
C GLY A 49 11.77 11.44 -3.23
N HIS A 50 11.43 10.43 -4.05
CA HIS A 50 10.56 10.59 -5.20
C HIS A 50 9.25 9.79 -5.05
N ASN A 51 8.14 10.40 -5.47
CA ASN A 51 6.85 9.71 -5.52
C ASN A 51 6.74 8.86 -6.80
N ASP A 52 7.39 7.70 -6.83
CA ASP A 52 7.33 6.74 -7.93
C ASP A 52 6.02 5.93 -7.95
N CYS A 53 5.34 5.81 -6.80
CA CYS A 53 4.05 5.16 -6.69
C CYS A 53 2.87 6.02 -7.19
N GLY A 54 3.00 7.33 -7.13
CA GLY A 54 1.94 8.31 -7.38
C GLY A 54 1.04 8.60 -6.17
N ASP A 55 1.01 7.69 -5.19
CA ASP A 55 0.31 7.82 -3.91
C ASP A 55 1.26 8.06 -2.71
N TYR A 56 2.55 8.30 -2.97
CA TYR A 56 3.60 8.56 -1.97
C TYR A 56 3.95 7.36 -1.07
N SER A 57 3.37 6.18 -1.32
CA SER A 57 3.50 5.01 -0.44
C SER A 57 4.88 4.36 -0.41
N ASP A 58 5.66 4.58 -1.45
CA ASP A 58 7.07 4.27 -1.54
C ASP A 58 7.96 5.14 -0.64
N GLU A 59 7.48 6.31 -0.24
CA GLU A 59 8.24 7.28 0.54
C GLU A 59 7.82 7.34 2.00
N TYR A 60 6.52 7.28 2.32
CA TYR A 60 6.06 7.36 3.71
C TYR A 60 6.13 6.04 4.50
N THR A 61 6.32 4.90 3.83
CA THR A 61 6.44 3.58 4.50
C THR A 61 7.87 3.32 5.03
N CYS A 62 8.74 4.33 4.98
CA CYS A 62 10.15 4.22 5.29
C CYS A 62 10.43 4.33 6.80
N PRO A 63 11.34 3.51 7.35
CA PRO A 63 11.75 3.63 8.75
C PRO A 63 12.45 4.98 8.96
N GLY A 64 11.91 5.80 9.88
CA GLY A 64 12.43 7.15 10.13
C GLY A 64 12.02 8.17 9.09
N PHE A 65 10.95 7.92 8.32
CA PHE A 65 10.34 8.93 7.47
C PHE A 65 9.94 10.15 8.31
N GLU A 66 10.48 11.30 7.94
CA GLU A 66 10.06 12.60 8.44
C GLU A 66 9.52 13.42 7.28
N CYS A 67 8.36 14.03 7.45
CA CYS A 67 7.84 14.94 6.45
C CYS A 67 8.79 16.12 6.24
N PRO A 68 8.84 16.70 5.01
CA PRO A 68 9.62 17.91 4.76
C PRO A 68 9.29 19.04 5.76
N PRO A 69 10.22 19.98 6.01
CA PRO A 69 9.95 21.10 6.91
C PRO A 69 8.67 21.86 6.53
N GLY A 70 7.81 22.14 7.51
CA GLY A 70 6.52 22.79 7.29
C GLY A 70 5.40 21.85 6.80
N LYS A 71 5.59 20.54 6.93
CA LYS A 71 4.58 19.52 6.69
C LYS A 71 4.27 18.75 7.98
N PHE A 72 3.03 18.30 8.13
CA PHE A 72 2.57 17.42 9.20
C PHE A 72 2.38 16.00 8.68
N HIS A 73 2.81 15.00 9.45
CA HIS A 73 2.67 13.58 9.11
C HIS A 73 1.36 13.03 9.65
N CYS A 74 0.47 12.58 8.77
CA CYS A 74 -0.72 11.85 9.16
C CYS A 74 -0.37 10.46 9.70
N ASN A 75 -1.19 9.87 10.57
CA ASN A 75 -0.89 8.52 11.09
C ASN A 75 -1.04 7.43 10.02
N ASP A 76 -1.83 7.67 8.98
CA ASP A 76 -2.00 6.78 7.83
C ASP A 76 -0.90 6.92 6.77
N GLY A 77 0.07 7.84 6.97
CA GLY A 77 1.27 8.00 6.16
C GLY A 77 1.44 9.31 5.38
N PRO A 78 0.42 9.92 4.76
CA PRO A 78 0.65 11.08 3.92
C PRO A 78 1.13 12.31 4.72
N CYS A 79 1.89 13.18 4.05
CA CYS A 79 2.28 14.47 4.59
C CYS A 79 1.34 15.57 4.08
N ILE A 80 0.72 16.31 5.01
CA ILE A 80 -0.10 17.49 4.70
C ILE A 80 0.62 18.78 5.05
N THR A 81 0.08 19.93 4.67
CA THR A 81 0.66 21.23 5.04
C THR A 81 0.50 21.46 6.54
N GLN A 82 1.54 21.97 7.22
CA GLN A 82 1.49 22.16 8.67
C GLN A 82 0.34 23.08 9.12
N SER A 83 -0.09 24.03 8.28
CA SER A 83 -1.21 24.93 8.55
C SER A 83 -2.58 24.26 8.54
N TRP A 84 -2.67 23.05 7.99
CA TRP A 84 -3.91 22.24 7.94
C TRP A 84 -4.12 21.45 9.23
N ARG A 85 -3.10 21.34 10.09
CA ARG A 85 -3.26 20.74 11.40
C ARG A 85 -4.08 21.65 12.32
N CYS A 86 -5.16 21.12 12.89
CA CYS A 86 -6.06 21.84 13.80
C CYS A 86 -6.77 23.03 13.14
N ASP A 87 -7.18 22.89 11.89
CA ASP A 87 -7.86 23.96 11.14
C ASP A 87 -9.40 23.80 11.07
N ASN A 88 -9.94 22.79 11.76
CA ASN A 88 -11.33 22.35 11.78
C ASN A 88 -11.78 21.55 10.54
N TYR A 89 -10.86 21.15 9.66
CA TYR A 89 -11.14 20.33 8.50
C TYR A 89 -10.24 19.08 8.47
N PRO A 90 -10.79 17.86 8.27
CA PRO A 90 -9.97 16.66 8.16
C PRO A 90 -9.29 16.59 6.80
N ASP A 91 -7.98 16.84 6.77
CA ASP A 91 -7.14 16.73 5.58
C ASP A 91 -6.37 15.39 5.52
N CYS A 92 -6.07 14.77 6.67
CA CYS A 92 -5.62 13.39 6.70
C CYS A 92 -6.79 12.43 6.38
N VAL A 93 -6.52 11.30 5.72
CA VAL A 93 -7.59 10.32 5.40
C VAL A 93 -8.18 9.72 6.67
N ASP A 94 -7.36 9.59 7.71
CA ASP A 94 -7.78 9.13 9.03
C ASP A 94 -8.23 10.26 9.98
N GLY A 95 -8.14 11.53 9.55
CA GLY A 95 -8.45 12.73 10.34
C GLY A 95 -7.49 12.97 11.51
N SER A 96 -6.29 12.38 11.49
CA SER A 96 -5.31 12.50 12.58
C SER A 96 -4.79 13.91 12.83
N ASP A 97 -4.89 14.78 11.84
CA ASP A 97 -4.56 16.21 11.90
C ASP A 97 -5.46 17.01 12.83
N GLU A 98 -6.69 16.55 13.07
CA GLU A 98 -7.69 17.22 13.91
C GLU A 98 -7.76 16.64 15.34
N LEU A 99 -6.86 15.71 15.68
CA LEU A 99 -6.81 15.07 17.00
C LEU A 99 -5.96 15.86 17.99
N GLY A 100 -6.49 16.07 19.21
CA GLY A 100 -5.76 16.70 20.31
C GLY A 100 -5.58 18.21 20.19
N CYS A 101 -6.40 18.87 19.36
CA CYS A 101 -6.44 20.31 19.21
C CYS A 101 -7.23 20.95 20.37
N VAL A 102 -6.79 22.13 20.82
CA VAL A 102 -7.49 22.95 21.82
C VAL A 102 -7.97 24.20 21.10
N TYR A 103 -9.29 24.36 21.00
CA TYR A 103 -9.97 25.47 20.34
C TYR A 103 -10.38 26.56 21.34
#